data_AF-A0A382H2H9-F1
#
_entry.id   AF-A0A382H2H9-F1
#
_cell.length_a   1.000
_cell.length_b   1.000
_cell.length_c   1.000
_cell.angle_alpha   90.00
_cell.angle_beta   90.00
_cell.angle_gamma   90.00
#
_symmetry.space_group_name_H-M   'P 1'
#
loop_
_entity.id
_entity.type
_entity.pdbx_description
1 polymer ?
#
loop_
_entity_poly.entity_id
_entity_poly.type
_entity_poly.pdbx_seq_one_letter_code
_entity_poly.pdbx_strand_id
1 'polypeptide(L)'
;MSDFQKLTPDNIMMFAMKHYDNPSCVDRKEFLDDMKRFKYLKRLFRKYDTADVLKVRLILNHIIVLANVFGVDASSTLLFFKIEKKHWSTLKTFLVYLHYMPENDMKDIATDVKVLKELRDI
;
A
#
# COMPACT_ATOMS: atom_id res chain seq x y z
N MET A 1 2.15 -12.32 -6.92
CA MET A 1 2.80 -12.11 -5.60
C MET A 1 3.38 -13.41 -5.01
N SER A 2 4.55 -13.88 -5.46
CA SER A 2 5.15 -15.14 -4.96
C SER A 2 5.71 -15.06 -3.54
N ASP A 3 6.13 -13.86 -3.11
CA ASP A 3 6.90 -13.70 -1.87
C ASP A 3 6.04 -13.44 -0.62
N PHE A 4 4.76 -13.09 -0.82
CA PHE A 4 3.86 -12.74 0.28
C PHE A 4 3.66 -13.87 1.29
N GLN A 5 3.66 -15.13 0.83
CA GLN A 5 3.45 -16.29 1.70
C GLN A 5 4.65 -16.61 2.62
N LYS A 6 5.84 -16.06 2.35
CA LYS A 6 7.07 -16.31 3.13
C LYS A 6 7.45 -15.15 4.05
N LEU A 7 6.68 -14.06 4.03
CA LEU A 7 6.95 -12.88 4.85
C LEU A 7 6.44 -13.07 6.28
N THR A 8 7.29 -12.71 7.23
CA THR A 8 7.03 -12.72 8.67
C THR A 8 7.41 -11.37 9.27
N PRO A 9 6.94 -11.05 10.50
CA PRO A 9 7.33 -9.81 11.17
C PRO A 9 8.85 -9.66 11.34
N ASP A 10 9.57 -10.78 11.39
CA ASP A 10 11.03 -10.81 11.59
C ASP A 10 11.79 -10.50 10.29
N ASN A 11 11.29 -10.92 9.13
CA ASN A 11 11.98 -10.76 7.84
C ASN A 11 11.46 -9.59 6.99
N ILE A 12 10.29 -9.03 7.30
CA ILE A 12 9.68 -7.94 6.53
C ILE A 12 10.57 -6.70 6.43
N MET A 13 11.36 -6.43 7.47
CA MET A 13 12.27 -5.28 7.49
C MET A 13 13.44 -5.48 6.53
N MET A 14 14.01 -6.68 6.52
CA MET A 14 15.08 -7.04 5.58
C MET A 14 14.58 -7.01 4.14
N PHE A 15 13.35 -7.51 3.90
CA PHE A 15 12.70 -7.41 2.60
C PHE A 15 12.53 -5.94 2.17
N ALA A 16 12.02 -5.07 3.05
CA ALA A 16 11.88 -3.64 2.75
C ALA A 16 13.24 -3.00 2.40
N MET A 17 14.28 -3.26 3.18
CA MET A 17 15.62 -2.71 2.90
C MET A 17 16.19 -3.19 1.57
N LYS A 18 16.01 -4.48 1.23
CA LYS A 18 16.52 -5.07 -0.02
C LYS A 18 15.88 -4.46 -1.27
N HIS A 19 14.60 -4.12 -1.18
CA HIS A 19 13.83 -3.58 -2.30
C HIS A 19 13.76 -2.05 -2.31
N TYR A 20 14.35 -1.38 -1.33
CA TYR A 20 14.38 0.07 -1.28
C TYR A 20 15.44 0.62 -2.22
N ASP A 21 15.00 1.38 -3.21
CA ASP A 21 15.82 2.11 -4.15
C ASP A 21 15.29 3.54 -4.25
N ASN A 22 15.95 4.46 -3.55
CA ASN A 22 15.70 5.89 -3.74
C ASN A 22 16.77 6.45 -4.69
N PRO A 23 16.38 6.90 -5.90
CA PRO A 23 17.32 7.48 -6.86
C PRO A 23 18.01 8.76 -6.35
N SER A 24 17.50 9.38 -5.28
CA SER A 24 18.01 10.66 -4.74
C SER A 24 19.08 10.53 -3.63
N CYS A 25 19.84 9.43 -3.60
CA CYS A 25 20.77 9.00 -2.53
C CYS A 25 20.08 8.39 -1.31
N VAL A 26 20.71 7.35 -0.74
CA VAL A 26 20.14 6.53 0.33
C VAL A 26 20.62 7.05 1.70
N ASP A 27 19.85 7.93 2.34
CA ASP A 27 19.99 8.14 3.79
C ASP A 27 19.02 7.21 4.55
N ARG A 28 19.50 6.58 5.62
CA ARG A 28 18.69 5.81 6.58
C ARG A 28 17.48 6.60 7.05
N LYS A 29 17.62 7.92 7.20
CA LYS A 29 16.53 8.80 7.63
C LYS A 29 15.36 8.79 6.66
N GLU A 30 15.61 8.90 5.36
CA GLU A 30 14.56 8.92 4.33
C GLU A 30 13.81 7.58 4.28
N PHE A 31 14.54 6.47 4.32
CA PHE A 31 13.94 5.15 4.41
C PHE A 31 12.99 5.05 5.61
N LEU A 32 13.41 5.53 6.79
CA LEU A 32 12.56 5.52 7.98
C LEU A 32 11.34 6.45 7.83
N ASP A 33 11.48 7.56 7.11
CA ASP A 33 10.38 8.49 6.83
C ASP A 33 9.37 7.89 5.86
N ASP A 34 9.80 7.20 4.80
CA ASP A 34 8.90 6.48 3.90
C ASP A 34 8.23 5.29 4.59
N MET A 35 8.94 4.61 5.50
CA MET A 35 8.33 3.57 6.33
C MET A 35 7.19 4.10 7.23
N LYS A 36 7.17 5.40 7.57
CA LYS A 36 6.04 6.02 8.29
C LYS A 36 4.78 6.11 7.42
N ARG A 37 4.89 6.12 6.08
CA ARG A 37 3.74 6.17 5.17
C ARG A 37 2.82 4.96 5.33
N PHE A 38 3.36 3.77 5.59
CA PHE A 38 2.53 2.58 5.89
C PHE A 38 1.65 2.78 7.12
N LYS A 39 2.23 3.35 8.20
CA LYS A 39 1.46 3.69 9.42
C LYS A 39 0.41 4.76 9.14
N TYR A 40 0.72 5.72 8.28
CA TYR A 40 -0.23 6.76 7.92
C TYR A 40 -1.38 6.21 7.08
N LEU A 41 -1.11 5.39 6.06
CA LEU A 41 -2.14 4.69 5.28
C LEU A 41 -3.07 3.89 6.18
N LYS A 42 -2.51 3.13 7.13
CA LYS A 42 -3.29 2.43 8.15
C LYS A 42 -4.23 3.35 8.94
N ARG A 43 -3.76 4.53 9.33
CA ARG A 43 -4.59 5.53 10.02
C ARG A 43 -5.68 6.11 9.11
N LEU A 44 -5.40 6.32 7.82
CA LEU A 44 -6.38 6.82 6.86
C LEU A 44 -7.50 5.80 6.62
N PHE A 45 -7.17 4.52 6.44
CA PHE A 45 -8.18 3.47 6.29
C PHE A 45 -9.02 3.29 7.56
N ARG A 46 -8.41 3.33 8.74
CA ARG A 46 -9.16 3.32 10.01
C ARG A 46 -10.13 4.50 10.14
N LYS A 47 -9.71 5.70 9.71
CA LYS A 47 -10.57 6.88 9.73
C LYS A 47 -11.73 6.77 8.74
N TYR A 48 -11.50 6.15 7.58
CA TYR A 48 -12.56 5.85 6.63
C TYR A 48 -13.59 4.89 7.25
N ASP A 49 -13.16 3.78 7.87
CA ASP A 49 -14.07 2.85 8.57
C ASP A 49 -14.95 3.56 9.63
N THR A 50 -14.40 4.53 10.37
CA THR A 50 -15.11 5.14 11.51
C THR A 50 -15.91 6.39 11.18
N ALA A 51 -15.46 7.19 10.20
CA ALA A 51 -16.03 8.50 9.90
C ALA A 51 -16.60 8.61 8.49
N ASP A 52 -16.46 7.56 7.66
CA ASP A 52 -16.90 7.53 6.26
C ASP A 52 -16.28 8.64 5.37
N VAL A 53 -15.13 9.19 5.81
CA VAL A 53 -14.40 10.23 5.08
C VAL A 53 -13.14 9.63 4.46
N LEU A 54 -13.17 9.41 3.16
CA LEU A 54 -12.04 8.90 2.39
C LEU A 54 -11.15 10.06 1.90
N LYS A 55 -9.85 9.97 2.17
CA LYS A 55 -8.85 10.97 1.74
C LYS A 55 -8.12 10.48 0.49
N VAL A 56 -8.85 10.36 -0.62
CA VAL A 56 -8.38 9.63 -1.81
C VAL A 56 -7.03 10.13 -2.35
N ARG A 57 -6.89 11.43 -2.63
CA ARG A 57 -5.63 12.03 -3.13
C ARG A 57 -4.44 11.78 -2.21
N LEU A 58 -4.65 11.83 -0.90
CA LEU A 58 -3.60 11.61 0.09
C LEU A 58 -3.17 10.14 0.14
N ILE A 59 -4.13 9.22 0.06
CA ILE A 59 -3.87 7.77 -0.01
C ILE A 59 -3.09 7.45 -1.29
N LEU A 60 -3.55 7.93 -2.45
CA LEU A 60 -2.88 7.75 -3.74
C LEU A 60 -1.43 8.25 -3.67
N ASN A 61 -1.21 9.46 -3.18
CA ASN A 61 0.14 10.01 -3.03
C ASN A 61 1.05 9.13 -2.18
N HIS A 62 0.56 8.60 -1.05
CA HIS A 62 1.36 7.71 -0.23
C HIS A 62 1.69 6.40 -0.95
N ILE A 63 0.74 5.78 -1.64
CA ILE A 63 0.97 4.53 -2.38
C ILE A 63 1.93 4.74 -3.55
N ILE A 64 1.79 5.82 -4.31
CA ILE A 64 2.65 6.15 -5.44
C ILE A 64 4.09 6.38 -4.97
N VAL A 65 4.30 7.17 -3.91
CA VAL A 65 5.66 7.38 -3.38
C VAL A 65 6.28 6.07 -2.92
N LEU A 66 5.52 5.21 -2.24
CA LEU A 66 6.01 3.88 -1.85
C LEU A 66 6.36 3.02 -3.07
N ALA A 67 5.55 3.03 -4.13
CA ALA A 67 5.86 2.31 -5.36
C ALA A 67 7.11 2.86 -6.07
N ASN A 68 7.36 4.17 -6.00
CA ASN A 68 8.55 4.79 -6.59
C ASN A 68 9.84 4.36 -5.88
N VAL A 69 9.82 4.23 -4.55
CA VAL A 69 11.01 3.92 -3.75
C VAL A 69 11.20 2.42 -3.45
N PHE A 70 10.15 1.59 -3.57
CA PHE A 70 10.24 0.14 -3.36
C PHE A 70 10.02 -0.68 -4.64
N GLY A 71 9.56 -0.05 -5.73
CA GLY A 71 8.98 -0.75 -6.87
C GLY A 71 7.55 -1.23 -6.59
N VAL A 72 6.77 -1.43 -7.65
CA VAL A 72 5.35 -1.79 -7.61
C VAL A 72 5.10 -3.09 -6.83
N ASP A 73 5.86 -4.14 -7.14
CA ASP A 73 5.66 -5.47 -6.56
C ASP A 73 5.99 -5.51 -5.06
N ALA A 74 7.13 -4.94 -4.67
CA ALA A 74 7.54 -4.94 -3.27
C ALA A 74 6.68 -3.98 -2.44
N SER A 75 6.32 -2.81 -2.98
CA SER A 75 5.39 -1.88 -2.32
C SER A 75 4.03 -2.53 -2.06
N SER A 76 3.44 -3.18 -3.07
CA SER A 76 2.17 -3.89 -2.92
C SER A 76 2.24 -5.00 -1.86
N THR A 77 3.32 -5.78 -1.88
CA THR A 77 3.58 -6.85 -0.89
C THR A 77 3.69 -6.28 0.53
N LEU A 78 4.47 -5.22 0.71
CA LEU A 78 4.63 -4.52 1.99
C LEU A 78 3.31 -3.92 2.50
N LEU A 79 2.50 -3.36 1.59
CA LEU A 79 1.20 -2.77 1.92
C LEU A 79 0.24 -3.84 2.47
N PHE A 80 0.07 -4.97 1.79
CA PHE A 80 -0.79 -6.05 2.30
C PHE A 80 -0.30 -6.64 3.61
N PHE A 81 1.03 -6.68 3.84
CA PHE A 81 1.59 -7.19 5.08
C PHE A 81 1.36 -6.22 6.25
N LYS A 82 1.51 -4.91 6.01
CA LYS A 82 1.43 -3.88 7.06
C LYS A 82 0.00 -3.41 7.35
N ILE A 83 -0.92 -3.56 6.40
CA ILE A 83 -2.34 -3.18 6.54
C ILE A 83 -3.15 -4.37 7.06
N GLU A 84 -4.09 -4.10 7.97
CA GLU A 84 -4.97 -5.13 8.55
C GLU A 84 -5.93 -5.69 7.50
N LYS A 85 -6.21 -7.00 7.57
CA LYS A 85 -7.06 -7.72 6.60
C LYS A 85 -8.41 -7.05 6.32
N LYS A 86 -9.03 -6.47 7.34
CA LYS A 86 -10.32 -5.76 7.19
C LYS A 86 -10.28 -4.58 6.21
N HIS A 87 -9.11 -3.98 6.00
CA HIS A 87 -8.92 -2.86 5.07
C HIS A 87 -8.37 -3.31 3.71
N TRP A 88 -8.17 -4.61 3.49
CA TRP A 88 -7.58 -5.11 2.24
C TRP A 88 -8.47 -4.85 1.04
N SER A 89 -9.80 -4.85 1.19
CA SER A 89 -10.72 -4.50 0.12
C SER A 89 -10.50 -3.07 -0.39
N THR A 90 -10.41 -2.10 0.53
CA THR A 90 -10.08 -0.71 0.21
C THR A 90 -8.71 -0.61 -0.44
N LEU A 91 -7.67 -1.19 0.19
CA LEU A 91 -6.30 -1.16 -0.35
C LEU A 91 -6.22 -1.76 -1.77
N LYS A 92 -6.81 -2.94 -1.99
CA LYS A 92 -6.83 -3.61 -3.30
C LYS A 92 -7.43 -2.70 -4.36
N THR A 93 -8.50 -1.97 -4.01
CA THR A 93 -9.16 -1.04 -4.94
C THR A 93 -8.22 0.06 -5.41
N PHE A 94 -7.43 0.66 -4.50
CA PHE A 94 -6.42 1.65 -4.88
C PHE A 94 -5.32 1.05 -5.76
N LEU A 95 -4.83 -0.15 -5.46
CA LEU A 95 -3.77 -0.81 -6.22
C LEU A 95 -4.22 -1.22 -7.62
N VAL A 96 -5.44 -1.73 -7.75
CA VAL A 96 -6.06 -2.03 -9.05
C VAL A 96 -6.22 -0.76 -9.87
N TYR A 97 -6.74 0.32 -9.27
CA TYR A 97 -6.90 1.61 -9.94
C TYR A 97 -5.58 2.18 -10.47
N LEU A 98 -4.48 2.01 -9.72
CA LEU A 98 -3.14 2.42 -10.13
C LEU A 98 -2.47 1.46 -11.12
N HIS A 99 -3.12 0.36 -11.51
CA HIS A 99 -2.53 -0.74 -12.28
C HIS A 99 -1.29 -1.37 -11.61
N TYR A 100 -1.20 -1.29 -10.28
CA TYR A 100 -0.13 -1.88 -9.48
C TYR A 100 -0.40 -3.35 -9.11
N MET A 101 -1.63 -3.80 -9.35
CA MET A 101 -2.07 -5.17 -9.16
C MET A 101 -3.11 -5.53 -10.23
N PRO A 102 -3.01 -6.71 -10.87
CA PRO A 102 -4.08 -7.21 -11.73
C PRO A 102 -5.37 -7.45 -10.92
N GLU A 103 -6.53 -7.13 -11.48
CA GLU A 103 -7.83 -7.35 -10.82
C GLU A 103 -8.03 -8.81 -10.35
N ASN A 104 -7.47 -9.74 -11.14
CA ASN A 104 -7.53 -11.18 -10.92
C ASN A 104 -6.56 -11.70 -9.86
N ASP A 105 -5.66 -10.87 -9.33
CA ASP A 105 -4.81 -11.27 -8.20
C ASP A 105 -5.59 -11.13 -6.89
N MET A 106 -5.33 -12.03 -5.94
CA MET A 106 -6.08 -12.13 -4.66
C MET A 106 -7.61 -12.13 -4.85
N LYS A 107 -8.15 -13.07 -5.63
CA LYS A 107 -9.58 -13.13 -6.00
C LYS A 107 -10.55 -13.20 -4.80
N ASP A 108 -10.08 -13.72 -3.66
CA ASP A 108 -10.88 -13.82 -2.44
C ASP A 108 -11.18 -12.45 -1.80
N ILE A 109 -10.49 -11.38 -2.25
CA ILE A 109 -10.69 -10.02 -1.77
C ILE A 109 -11.43 -9.24 -2.85
N ALA A 110 -12.68 -8.87 -2.56
CA ALA A 110 -13.47 -7.99 -3.42
C ALA A 110 -12.93 -6.55 -3.38
N THR A 111 -13.07 -5.83 -4.48
CA THR A 111 -12.86 -4.38 -4.54
C THR A 111 -14.04 -3.63 -3.92
N ASP A 112 -13.77 -2.51 -3.27
CA ASP A 112 -14.77 -1.61 -2.71
C ASP A 112 -15.33 -0.69 -3.81
N VAL A 113 -16.59 -0.93 -4.18
CA VAL A 113 -17.28 -0.21 -5.25
C VAL A 113 -17.42 1.28 -4.96
N LYS A 114 -17.62 1.66 -3.69
CA LYS A 114 -17.74 3.07 -3.28
C LYS A 114 -16.42 3.79 -3.47
N VAL A 115 -15.34 3.18 -2.99
CA VAL A 115 -13.96 3.69 -3.17
C VAL A 115 -13.61 3.80 -4.66
N LEU A 116 -13.96 2.79 -5.45
CA LEU A 116 -13.69 2.81 -6.89
C LEU A 116 -14.42 3.94 -7.61
N LYS A 117 -15.66 4.23 -7.21
CA LYS A 117 -16.41 5.37 -7.73
C LYS A 117 -15.72 6.67 -7.39
N GLU A 118 -15.38 6.89 -6.12
CA GLU A 118 -14.66 8.09 -5.69
C GLU A 118 -13.32 8.27 -6.41
N LEU A 119 -12.61 7.18 -6.72
CA LEU A 119 -11.36 7.22 -7.49
C LEU A 119 -11.55 7.63 -8.96
N ARG A 120 -12.66 7.25 -9.59
CA ARG A 120 -12.97 7.61 -10.98
C ARG A 120 -13.45 9.05 -11.14
N ASP A 121 -13.90 9.66 -10.05
CA ASP A 121 -14.42 11.03 -10.01
C ASP A 121 -13.31 12.08 -9.70
N ILE A 122 -12.03 11.68 -9.65
CA ILE A 122 -10.86 12.56 -9.35
C ILE A 122 -10.30 13.20 -10.60
#